data_AF-A0A3A8HW03-F1
#
_entry.id   AF-A0A3A8HW03-F1
#
_cell.length_a   1.000
_cell.length_b   1.000
_cell.length_c   1.000
_cell.angle_alpha   90.00
_cell.angle_beta   90.00
_cell.angle_gamma   90.00
#
_symmetry.space_group_name_H-M   'P 1'
#
loop_
_entity.id
_entity.type
_entity.pdbx_description
1 polymer ?
#
loop_
_entity_poly.entity_id
_entity_poly.type
_entity_poly.pdbx_seq_one_letter_code
_entity_poly.pdbx_strand_id
1 'polypeptide(L)'
;MDARLEGVADAFEARDFEAALASADALLRDVPDSAEALHYRAAALVEVGRLEDAGKAYGAALKMAPEDLEILFGAAEFLVCRTGEDREAVEEGLEWCGRGRKLAQRDDDVELVYEFLLLEGMGLNQLGECESALKILDQALTHMPRSPDAQLERGIALFELCRFAPAQEAFERVLKDAPDEAWAHHYLGLVAERRGDAKEAKKRFLRAQTLAPEELPPPVALEEEAFDRAVEDAMRALPSQVKQYMDNVTLAVEDLPSDEDLLGQQPPLSPCILGVFRGTPVGERSVMDAADHFPPSIVLYQKNLERFARTREELIEQIGITVMHEVGHLMGLDEDDLWERGLD
;
A
#
# COMPACT_ATOMS: atom_id res chain seq x y z
N MET A 1 36.72 16.29 5.88
CA MET A 1 35.90 15.09 6.11
C MET A 1 36.78 14.08 6.84
N ASP A 2 36.26 13.33 7.81
CA ASP A 2 37.01 12.23 8.44
C ASP A 2 37.22 11.16 7.36
N ALA A 3 38.47 10.76 7.07
CA ALA A 3 38.78 9.75 6.05
C ALA A 3 38.06 8.41 6.31
N ARG A 4 37.64 8.15 7.55
CA ARG A 4 36.83 6.99 7.90
C ARG A 4 35.39 7.11 7.40
N LEU A 5 34.82 8.32 7.40
CA LEU A 5 33.48 8.57 6.86
C LEU A 5 33.49 8.47 5.32
N GLU A 6 34.54 8.98 4.67
CA GLU A 6 34.75 8.77 3.22
C GLU A 6 34.78 7.27 2.89
N GLY A 7 35.50 6.46 3.68
CA GLY A 7 35.51 5.01 3.49
C GLY A 7 34.17 4.30 3.71
N VAL A 8 33.29 4.84 4.57
CA VAL A 8 31.92 4.35 4.74
C VAL A 8 31.09 4.66 3.48
N ALA A 9 31.16 5.91 3.01
CA ALA A 9 30.46 6.35 1.81
C ALA A 9 30.91 5.56 0.57
N ASP A 10 32.22 5.41 0.37
CA ASP A 10 32.79 4.64 -0.76
C ASP A 10 32.29 3.19 -0.77
N ALA A 11 32.23 2.54 0.40
CA ALA A 11 31.72 1.17 0.51
C ALA A 11 30.22 1.10 0.19
N PHE A 12 29.45 2.10 0.63
CA PHE A 12 28.02 2.19 0.35
C PHE A 12 27.76 2.40 -1.14
N GLU A 13 28.48 3.34 -1.78
CA GLU A 13 28.43 3.58 -3.24
C GLU A 13 28.84 2.34 -4.05
N ALA A 14 29.81 1.57 -3.56
CA ALA A 14 30.22 0.30 -4.14
C ALA A 14 29.19 -0.84 -3.95
N ARG A 15 28.08 -0.58 -3.24
CA ARG A 15 27.04 -1.55 -2.84
C ARG A 15 27.56 -2.69 -1.97
N ASP A 16 28.70 -2.49 -1.29
CA ASP A 16 29.18 -3.41 -0.27
C ASP A 16 28.57 -3.01 1.08
N PHE A 17 27.27 -3.27 1.22
CA PHE A 17 26.47 -2.80 2.36
C PHE A 17 26.92 -3.40 3.69
N GLU A 18 27.44 -4.63 3.68
CA GLU A 18 28.04 -5.26 4.86
C GLU A 18 29.34 -4.54 5.28
N ALA A 19 30.20 -4.19 4.33
CA ALA A 19 31.41 -3.42 4.63
C ALA A 19 31.11 -1.98 5.06
N ALA A 20 30.13 -1.32 4.42
CA ALA A 20 29.66 0.00 4.79
C ALA A 20 29.12 -0.01 6.23
N LEU A 21 28.26 -0.97 6.56
CA LEU A 21 27.71 -1.16 7.91
C LEU A 21 28.82 -1.40 8.94
N ALA A 22 29.75 -2.31 8.67
CA ALA A 22 30.86 -2.60 9.59
C ALA A 22 31.76 -1.38 9.82
N SER A 23 32.00 -0.59 8.77
CA SER A 23 32.81 0.64 8.83
C SER A 23 32.09 1.75 9.59
N ALA A 24 30.77 1.90 9.38
CA ALA A 24 29.94 2.85 10.11
C ALA A 24 29.89 2.48 11.61
N ASP A 25 29.68 1.20 11.96
CA ASP A 25 29.71 0.71 13.34
C ASP A 25 31.09 0.89 13.99
N ALA A 26 32.18 0.78 13.24
CA ALA A 26 33.52 1.08 13.73
C ALA A 26 33.70 2.58 14.02
N LEU A 27 33.23 3.46 13.13
CA LEU A 27 33.28 4.90 13.30
C LEU A 27 32.45 5.36 14.50
N LEU A 28 31.24 4.84 14.65
CA LEU A 28 30.32 5.18 15.74
C LEU A 28 30.80 4.73 17.12
N ARG A 29 31.73 3.77 17.21
CA ARG A 29 32.38 3.43 18.49
C ARG A 29 33.27 4.56 19.02
N ASP A 30 33.88 5.32 18.12
CA ASP A 30 34.76 6.44 18.47
C ASP A 30 34.02 7.78 18.43
N VAL A 31 33.04 7.92 17.54
CA VAL A 31 32.25 9.14 17.30
C VAL A 31 30.75 8.78 17.31
N PRO A 32 30.16 8.48 18.48
CA PRO A 32 28.79 7.97 18.59
C PRO A 32 27.70 8.93 18.11
N ASP A 33 28.01 10.24 18.08
CA ASP A 33 27.06 11.29 17.74
C ASP A 33 27.23 11.80 16.29
N SER A 34 27.95 11.07 15.41
CA SER A 34 28.06 11.43 13.99
C SER A 34 26.76 11.10 13.25
N ALA A 35 26.02 12.15 12.87
CA ALA A 35 24.76 12.03 12.15
C ALA A 35 24.92 11.32 10.80
N GLU A 36 25.99 11.63 10.08
CA GLU A 36 26.31 11.06 8.77
C GLU A 36 26.66 9.57 8.88
N ALA A 37 27.44 9.18 9.89
CA ALA A 37 27.74 7.77 10.14
C ALA A 37 26.50 6.98 10.57
N LEU A 38 25.61 7.59 11.38
CA LEU A 38 24.32 7.02 11.75
C LEU A 38 23.40 6.85 10.51
N HIS A 39 23.42 7.82 9.60
CA HIS A 39 22.68 7.76 8.33
C HIS A 39 23.16 6.61 7.44
N TYR A 40 24.47 6.53 7.15
CA TYR A 40 25.00 5.42 6.35
C TYR A 40 24.78 4.07 7.01
N ARG A 41 24.87 3.99 8.35
CA ARG A 41 24.51 2.78 9.09
C ARG A 41 23.05 2.42 8.85
N ALA A 42 22.13 3.39 8.93
CA ALA A 42 20.70 3.17 8.72
C ALA A 42 20.43 2.67 7.30
N ALA A 43 20.94 3.36 6.28
CA ALA A 43 20.76 2.99 4.88
C ALA A 43 21.35 1.60 4.58
N ALA A 44 22.52 1.27 5.12
CA ALA A 44 23.13 -0.06 4.95
C ALA A 44 22.30 -1.16 5.64
N LEU A 45 21.72 -0.86 6.81
CA LEU A 45 20.82 -1.79 7.52
C LEU A 45 19.55 -2.10 6.72
N VAL A 46 19.00 -1.13 5.99
CA VAL A 46 17.86 -1.35 5.08
C VAL A 46 18.24 -2.37 4.00
N GLU A 47 19.37 -2.17 3.33
CA GLU A 47 19.79 -3.00 2.20
C GLU A 47 20.17 -4.44 2.61
N VAL A 48 20.64 -4.65 3.85
CA VAL A 48 20.86 -6.01 4.40
C VAL A 48 19.62 -6.62 5.07
N GLY A 49 18.47 -5.92 5.05
CA GLY A 49 17.19 -6.41 5.55
C GLY A 49 17.01 -6.34 7.08
N ARG A 50 17.82 -5.56 7.79
CA ARG A 50 17.74 -5.37 9.25
C ARG A 50 16.89 -4.14 9.60
N LEU A 51 15.61 -4.19 9.23
CA LEU A 51 14.69 -3.04 9.23
C LEU A 51 14.50 -2.42 10.62
N GLU A 52 14.34 -3.23 11.68
CA GLU A 52 14.17 -2.71 13.06
C GLU A 52 15.40 -1.90 13.53
N ASP A 53 16.60 -2.37 13.19
CA ASP A 53 17.84 -1.68 13.53
C ASP A 53 18.05 -0.43 12.66
N ALA A 54 17.55 -0.44 11.42
CA ALA A 54 17.56 0.71 10.51
C ALA A 54 16.70 1.84 11.08
N GLY A 55 15.47 1.56 11.52
CA GLY A 55 14.59 2.55 12.16
C GLY A 55 15.24 3.18 13.40
N LYS A 56 15.88 2.38 14.26
CA LYS A 56 16.65 2.91 15.41
C LYS A 56 17.80 3.81 14.98
N ALA A 57 18.49 3.47 13.89
CA ALA A 57 19.60 4.25 13.36
C ALA A 57 19.14 5.59 12.76
N TYR A 58 18.06 5.59 11.95
CA TYR A 58 17.45 6.82 11.44
C TYR A 58 16.94 7.72 12.58
N GLY A 59 16.25 7.15 13.57
CA GLY A 59 15.80 7.91 14.74
C GLY A 59 16.96 8.51 15.56
N ALA A 60 18.13 7.87 15.58
CA ALA A 60 19.33 8.45 16.19
C ALA A 60 19.94 9.56 15.31
N ALA A 61 20.03 9.34 13.99
CA ALA A 61 20.54 10.31 13.03
C ALA A 61 19.71 11.62 13.05
N LEU A 62 18.38 11.51 13.02
CA LEU A 62 17.43 12.63 13.11
C LEU A 62 17.55 13.40 14.44
N LYS A 63 17.90 12.73 15.55
CA LYS A 63 18.16 13.43 16.82
C LYS A 63 19.42 14.29 16.77
N MET A 64 20.45 13.84 16.05
CA MET A 64 21.71 14.54 15.94
C MET A 64 21.63 15.71 14.94
N ALA A 65 20.98 15.51 13.80
CA ALA A 65 20.83 16.52 12.77
C ALA A 65 19.37 16.52 12.22
N PRO A 66 18.43 17.17 12.95
CA PRO A 66 17.01 17.10 12.63
C PRO A 66 16.57 17.89 11.38
N GLU A 67 17.46 18.73 10.83
CA GLU A 67 17.22 19.52 9.61
C GLU A 67 18.13 19.10 8.46
N ASP A 68 18.85 17.99 8.59
CA ASP A 68 19.66 17.46 7.52
C ASP A 68 18.75 16.81 6.45
N LEU A 69 18.85 17.29 5.22
CA LEU A 69 17.97 16.90 4.12
C LEU A 69 18.17 15.45 3.68
N GLU A 70 19.41 14.95 3.71
CA GLU A 70 19.73 13.58 3.32
C GLU A 70 19.21 12.59 4.37
N ILE A 71 19.33 12.94 5.65
CA ILE A 71 18.78 12.15 6.76
C ILE A 71 17.26 12.14 6.73
N LEU A 72 16.63 13.31 6.53
CA LEU A 72 15.18 13.41 6.42
C LEU A 72 14.64 12.59 5.25
N PHE A 73 15.28 12.69 4.08
CA PHE A 73 14.87 11.94 2.91
C PHE A 73 15.03 10.43 3.13
N GLY A 74 16.20 9.97 3.58
CA GLY A 74 16.43 8.54 3.82
C GLY A 74 15.52 7.95 4.91
N ALA A 75 15.23 8.70 5.97
CA ALA A 75 14.30 8.25 7.00
C ALA A 75 12.86 8.17 6.47
N ALA A 76 12.40 9.19 5.72
CA ALA A 76 11.09 9.18 5.11
C ALA A 76 10.95 8.02 4.10
N GLU A 77 11.96 7.80 3.25
CA GLU A 77 11.95 6.74 2.24
C GLU A 77 11.87 5.37 2.91
N PHE A 78 12.65 5.15 3.96
CA PHE A 78 12.58 3.91 4.74
C PHE A 78 11.17 3.69 5.31
N LEU A 79 10.59 4.71 5.94
CA LEU A 79 9.29 4.63 6.62
C LEU A 79 8.10 4.50 5.66
N VAL A 80 8.21 4.98 4.42
CA VAL A 80 7.15 4.89 3.41
C VAL A 80 7.31 3.65 2.53
N CYS A 81 8.55 3.25 2.20
CA CYS A 81 8.79 2.23 1.18
C CYS A 81 9.23 0.88 1.74
N ARG A 82 9.67 0.78 3.00
CA ARG A 82 10.36 -0.42 3.52
C ARG A 82 9.72 -1.05 4.76
N THR A 83 8.80 -0.37 5.43
CA THR A 83 8.12 -0.87 6.64
C THR A 83 6.88 -1.72 6.33
N GLY A 84 6.49 -1.85 5.06
CA GLY A 84 5.30 -2.62 4.65
C GLY A 84 4.01 -1.83 4.88
N GLU A 85 2.97 -2.50 5.35
CA GLU A 85 1.64 -1.92 5.63
C GLU A 85 1.55 -1.28 7.03
N ASP A 86 2.68 -0.88 7.63
CA ASP A 86 2.71 -0.23 8.94
C ASP A 86 2.25 1.24 8.82
N ARG A 87 0.96 1.44 9.10
CA ARG A 87 0.30 2.76 9.03
C ARG A 87 1.01 3.83 9.87
N GLU A 88 1.38 3.52 11.12
CA GLU A 88 2.03 4.48 12.01
C GLU A 88 3.40 4.90 11.44
N ALA A 89 4.16 3.95 10.91
CA ALA A 89 5.43 4.23 10.26
C ALA A 89 5.26 5.13 9.03
N VAL A 90 4.27 4.86 8.16
CA VAL A 90 4.00 5.69 6.98
C VAL A 90 3.60 7.11 7.39
N GLU A 91 2.74 7.27 8.40
CA GLU A 91 2.37 8.58 8.94
C GLU A 91 3.59 9.35 9.46
N GLU A 92 4.50 8.70 10.21
CA GLU A 92 5.78 9.30 10.63
C GLU A 92 6.64 9.70 9.42
N GLY A 93 6.71 8.85 8.39
CA GLY A 93 7.42 9.14 7.15
C GLY A 93 6.89 10.39 6.44
N LEU A 94 5.57 10.58 6.41
CA LEU A 94 4.93 11.77 5.85
C LEU A 94 5.26 13.05 6.63
N GLU A 95 5.42 12.97 7.95
CA GLU A 95 5.90 14.11 8.75
C GLU A 95 7.31 14.54 8.32
N TRP A 96 8.21 13.58 8.10
CA TRP A 96 9.56 13.84 7.60
C TRP A 96 9.56 14.39 6.16
N CYS A 97 8.70 13.87 5.27
CA CYS A 97 8.49 14.44 3.95
C CYS A 97 8.09 15.91 4.02
N GLY A 98 7.09 16.24 4.85
CA GLY A 98 6.60 17.60 5.02
C GLY A 98 7.66 18.55 5.59
N ARG A 99 8.54 18.08 6.47
CA ARG A 99 9.66 18.85 7.00
C ARG A 99 10.76 19.05 5.95
N GLY A 100 11.22 17.97 5.33
CA GLY A 100 12.27 17.98 4.31
C GLY A 100 11.89 18.85 3.12
N ARG A 101 10.65 18.74 2.63
CA ARG A 101 10.12 19.58 1.55
C ARG A 101 10.20 21.08 1.85
N LYS A 102 9.86 21.51 3.08
CA LYS A 102 9.95 22.93 3.47
C LYS A 102 11.39 23.45 3.46
N LEU A 103 12.34 22.60 3.87
CA LEU A 103 13.76 22.93 3.87
C LEU A 103 14.31 22.97 2.43
N ALA A 104 14.01 21.96 1.61
CA ALA A 104 14.38 21.92 0.19
C ALA A 104 13.81 23.12 -0.58
N GLN A 105 12.56 23.53 -0.30
CA GLN A 105 11.96 24.75 -0.87
C GLN A 105 12.72 26.02 -0.48
N ARG A 106 13.15 26.13 0.79
CA ARG A 106 13.93 27.28 1.27
C ARG A 106 15.28 27.36 0.59
N ASP A 107 15.87 26.21 0.29
CA ASP A 107 17.18 26.08 -0.32
C ASP A 107 17.11 26.11 -1.87
N ASP A 108 15.91 26.36 -2.43
CA ASP A 108 15.59 26.37 -3.88
C ASP A 108 15.97 25.07 -4.61
N ASP A 109 15.99 23.95 -3.90
CA ASP A 109 16.30 22.62 -4.44
C ASP A 109 15.06 21.98 -5.07
N VAL A 110 14.85 22.28 -6.35
CA VAL A 110 13.67 21.81 -7.10
C VAL A 110 13.61 20.29 -7.23
N GLU A 111 14.76 19.62 -7.32
CA GLU A 111 14.84 18.18 -7.49
C GLU A 111 14.43 17.48 -6.18
N LEU A 112 15.02 17.89 -5.07
CA LEU A 112 14.68 17.33 -3.76
C LEU A 112 13.26 17.68 -3.31
N VAL A 113 12.73 18.86 -3.68
CA VAL A 113 11.30 19.18 -3.50
C VAL A 113 10.42 18.17 -4.23
N TYR A 114 10.77 17.81 -5.47
CA TYR A 114 10.04 16.79 -6.23
C TYR A 114 10.14 15.42 -5.55
N GLU A 115 11.31 15.00 -5.07
CA GLU A 115 11.49 13.70 -4.42
C GLU A 115 10.63 13.58 -3.15
N PHE A 116 10.60 14.62 -2.31
CA PHE A 116 9.70 14.63 -1.14
C PHE A 116 8.22 14.64 -1.53
N LEU A 117 7.82 15.34 -2.60
CA LEU A 117 6.44 15.33 -3.08
C LEU A 117 6.04 13.95 -3.63
N LEU A 118 6.93 13.29 -4.36
CA LEU A 118 6.69 11.94 -4.85
C LEU A 118 6.45 10.98 -3.68
N LEU A 119 7.35 11.01 -2.70
CA LEU A 119 7.28 10.14 -1.53
C LEU A 119 6.06 10.44 -0.64
N GLU A 120 5.70 11.72 -0.46
CA GLU A 120 4.47 12.14 0.20
C GLU A 120 3.23 11.60 -0.54
N GLY A 121 3.24 11.61 -1.87
CA GLY A 121 2.18 11.03 -2.70
C GLY A 121 2.06 9.51 -2.55
N MET A 122 3.18 8.79 -2.52
CA MET A 122 3.23 7.33 -2.31
C MET A 122 2.65 6.94 -0.95
N GLY A 123 3.11 7.60 0.13
CA GLY A 123 2.61 7.31 1.47
C GLY A 123 1.12 7.62 1.61
N LEU A 124 0.63 8.72 1.04
CA LEU A 124 -0.80 9.05 1.04
C LEU A 124 -1.64 8.02 0.27
N ASN A 125 -1.13 7.45 -0.83
CA ASN A 125 -1.80 6.34 -1.51
C ASN A 125 -1.89 5.10 -0.62
N GLN A 126 -0.80 4.74 0.06
CA GLN A 126 -0.77 3.59 0.98
C GLN A 126 -1.75 3.75 2.15
N LEU A 127 -1.91 4.97 2.68
CA LEU A 127 -2.87 5.28 3.74
C LEU A 127 -4.33 5.37 3.27
N GLY A 128 -4.59 5.18 1.97
CA GLY A 128 -5.93 5.37 1.38
C GLY A 128 -6.35 6.84 1.20
N GLU A 129 -5.50 7.81 1.55
CA GLU A 129 -5.75 9.25 1.41
C GLU A 129 -5.57 9.75 -0.03
N CYS A 130 -6.18 9.06 -0.99
CA CYS A 130 -5.92 9.22 -2.41
C CYS A 130 -6.28 10.62 -2.96
N GLU A 131 -7.27 11.32 -2.39
CA GLU A 131 -7.57 12.71 -2.78
C GLU A 131 -6.46 13.69 -2.36
N SER A 132 -5.80 13.43 -1.24
CA SER A 132 -4.62 14.19 -0.80
C SER A 132 -3.42 13.83 -1.68
N ALA A 133 -3.21 12.52 -1.93
CA ALA A 133 -2.16 12.03 -2.82
C ALA A 133 -2.22 12.70 -4.20
N LEU A 134 -3.41 12.76 -4.83
CA LEU A 134 -3.58 13.44 -6.12
C LEU A 134 -3.09 14.89 -6.13
N LYS A 135 -3.42 15.66 -5.09
CA LYS A 135 -3.01 17.08 -5.01
C LYS A 135 -1.50 17.22 -4.88
N ILE A 136 -0.87 16.32 -4.12
CA ILE A 136 0.58 16.30 -3.92
C ILE A 136 1.30 15.87 -5.21
N LEU A 137 0.81 14.84 -5.88
CA LEU A 137 1.38 14.33 -7.12
C LEU A 137 1.20 15.32 -8.29
N ASP A 138 0.09 16.05 -8.35
CA ASP A 138 -0.07 17.16 -9.31
C ASP A 138 0.95 18.30 -9.06
N GLN A 139 1.34 18.55 -7.80
CA GLN A 139 2.44 19.46 -7.49
C GLN A 139 3.78 18.88 -7.92
N ALA A 140 4.06 17.60 -7.65
CA ALA A 140 5.28 16.91 -8.10
C ALA A 140 5.46 17.05 -9.62
N LEU A 141 4.38 16.83 -10.38
CA LEU A 141 4.34 16.96 -11.84
C LEU A 141 4.47 18.39 -12.35
N THR A 142 4.26 19.40 -11.50
CA THR A 142 4.60 20.80 -11.85
C THR A 142 6.10 21.02 -11.85
N HIS A 143 6.84 20.34 -10.96
CA HIS A 143 8.31 20.39 -10.91
C HIS A 143 8.95 19.48 -11.96
N MET A 144 8.44 18.24 -12.11
CA MET A 144 8.92 17.27 -13.11
C MET A 144 7.77 16.72 -13.97
N PRO A 145 7.34 17.43 -15.04
CA PRO A 145 6.17 17.06 -15.85
C PRO A 145 6.24 15.75 -16.63
N ARG A 146 7.43 15.14 -16.72
CA ARG A 146 7.69 13.88 -17.43
C ARG A 146 8.17 12.76 -16.51
N SER A 147 8.03 12.91 -15.19
CA SER A 147 8.31 11.83 -14.25
C SER A 147 7.35 10.65 -14.50
N PRO A 148 7.86 9.45 -14.84
CA PRO A 148 7.04 8.24 -14.90
C PRO A 148 6.50 7.86 -13.53
N ASP A 149 7.31 7.97 -12.47
CA ASP A 149 6.94 7.57 -11.11
C ASP A 149 5.78 8.39 -10.58
N ALA A 150 5.84 9.72 -10.70
CA ALA A 150 4.75 10.59 -10.28
C ALA A 150 3.48 10.41 -11.13
N GLN A 151 3.61 10.03 -12.41
CA GLN A 151 2.45 9.68 -13.24
C GLN A 151 1.85 8.32 -12.85
N LEU A 152 2.68 7.36 -12.47
CA LEU A 152 2.26 6.04 -11.99
C LEU A 152 1.46 6.21 -10.69
N GLU A 153 2.05 6.84 -9.68
CA GLU A 153 1.39 7.09 -8.39
C GLU A 153 0.11 7.91 -8.54
N ARG A 154 0.09 8.86 -9.46
CA ARG A 154 -1.14 9.62 -9.77
C ARG A 154 -2.20 8.73 -10.40
N GLY A 155 -1.79 7.80 -11.25
CA GLY A 155 -2.67 6.78 -11.83
C GLY A 155 -3.27 5.87 -10.76
N ILE A 156 -2.46 5.45 -9.78
CA ILE A 156 -2.88 4.65 -8.63
C ILE A 156 -3.95 5.41 -7.83
N ALA A 157 -3.65 6.64 -7.41
CA ALA A 157 -4.60 7.49 -6.69
C ALA A 157 -5.93 7.68 -7.46
N LEU A 158 -5.87 7.85 -8.79
CA LEU A 158 -7.07 7.93 -9.63
C LEU A 158 -7.84 6.60 -9.67
N PHE A 159 -7.14 5.46 -9.73
CA PHE A 159 -7.75 4.14 -9.73
C PHE A 159 -8.48 3.87 -8.42
N GLU A 160 -7.82 4.11 -7.28
CA GLU A 160 -8.40 3.95 -5.95
C GLU A 160 -9.63 4.84 -5.75
N LEU A 161 -9.64 6.05 -6.32
CA LEU A 161 -10.82 6.93 -6.33
C LEU A 161 -11.89 6.55 -7.36
N CYS A 162 -11.82 5.35 -7.95
CA CYS A 162 -12.72 4.86 -8.99
C CYS A 162 -12.78 5.73 -10.25
N ARG A 163 -11.77 6.58 -10.49
CA ARG A 163 -11.66 7.45 -11.68
C ARG A 163 -10.93 6.69 -12.80
N PHE A 164 -11.51 5.58 -13.25
CA PHE A 164 -10.87 4.58 -14.11
C PHE A 164 -10.38 5.12 -15.46
N ALA A 165 -11.15 5.99 -16.14
CA ALA A 165 -10.75 6.53 -17.43
C ALA A 165 -9.50 7.44 -17.32
N PRO A 166 -9.48 8.45 -16.41
CA PRO A 166 -8.26 9.19 -16.11
C PRO A 166 -7.08 8.31 -15.65
N ALA A 167 -7.33 7.27 -14.85
CA ALA A 167 -6.29 6.34 -14.42
C ALA A 167 -5.66 5.61 -15.63
N GLN A 168 -6.50 5.10 -16.54
CA GLN A 168 -6.04 4.46 -17.78
C GLN A 168 -5.12 5.39 -18.59
N GLU A 169 -5.51 6.66 -18.77
CA GLU A 169 -4.70 7.65 -19.48
C GLU A 169 -3.34 7.91 -18.81
N ALA A 170 -3.31 7.94 -17.47
CA ALA A 170 -2.08 8.11 -16.70
C ALA A 170 -1.14 6.92 -16.92
N PHE A 171 -1.61 5.68 -16.76
CA PHE A 171 -0.79 4.49 -16.97
C PHE A 171 -0.34 4.33 -18.43
N GLU A 172 -1.19 4.64 -19.40
CA GLU A 172 -0.79 4.65 -20.81
C GLU A 172 0.28 5.70 -21.11
N ARG A 173 0.28 6.83 -20.39
CA ARG A 173 1.33 7.84 -20.49
C ARG A 173 2.64 7.34 -19.89
N VAL A 174 2.61 6.67 -18.73
CA VAL A 174 3.79 6.02 -18.15
C VAL A 174 4.43 5.08 -19.17
N LEU A 175 3.63 4.20 -19.79
CA LEU A 175 4.12 3.23 -20.77
C LEU A 175 4.65 3.81 -22.09
N LYS A 176 4.42 5.10 -22.37
CA LYS A 176 5.07 5.76 -23.52
C LYS A 176 6.54 6.04 -23.27
N ASP A 177 6.89 6.39 -22.03
CA ASP A 177 8.25 6.76 -21.63
C ASP A 177 8.98 5.59 -20.95
N ALA A 178 8.25 4.72 -20.24
CA ALA A 178 8.73 3.49 -19.60
C ALA A 178 7.89 2.27 -20.02
N PRO A 179 8.13 1.68 -21.21
CA PRO A 179 7.31 0.57 -21.75
C PRO A 179 7.33 -0.71 -20.89
N ASP A 180 8.35 -0.83 -20.04
CA ASP A 180 8.63 -1.98 -19.19
C ASP A 180 8.26 -1.72 -17.71
N GLU A 181 7.48 -0.68 -17.44
CA GLU A 181 6.93 -0.41 -16.11
C GLU A 181 5.86 -1.46 -15.73
N ALA A 182 6.18 -2.34 -14.81
CA ALA A 182 5.38 -3.50 -14.45
C ALA A 182 4.03 -3.10 -13.82
N TRP A 183 4.04 -2.12 -12.92
CA TRP A 183 2.84 -1.68 -12.19
C TRP A 183 1.85 -0.98 -13.12
N ALA A 184 2.32 -0.19 -14.09
CA ALA A 184 1.44 0.39 -15.10
C ALA A 184 0.73 -0.69 -15.94
N HIS A 185 1.41 -1.80 -16.28
CA HIS A 185 0.73 -2.93 -16.91
C HIS A 185 -0.27 -3.61 -15.96
N HIS A 186 0.07 -3.78 -14.68
CA HIS A 186 -0.83 -4.38 -13.70
C HIS A 186 -2.16 -3.61 -13.60
N TYR A 187 -2.09 -2.30 -13.35
CA TYR A 187 -3.29 -1.48 -13.20
C TYR A 187 -4.08 -1.34 -14.51
N LEU A 188 -3.42 -1.31 -15.68
CA LEU A 188 -4.14 -1.39 -16.96
C LEU A 188 -4.85 -2.75 -17.14
N GLY A 189 -4.31 -3.82 -16.57
CA GLY A 189 -4.98 -5.12 -16.46
C GLY A 189 -6.24 -5.04 -15.61
N LEU A 190 -6.17 -4.43 -14.43
CA LEU A 190 -7.33 -4.20 -13.54
C LEU A 190 -8.42 -3.38 -14.23
N VAL A 191 -8.04 -2.27 -14.87
CA VAL A 191 -8.98 -1.41 -15.63
C VAL A 191 -9.62 -2.17 -16.80
N ALA A 192 -8.83 -2.95 -17.56
CA ALA A 192 -9.36 -3.75 -18.65
C ALA A 192 -10.32 -4.84 -18.15
N GLU A 193 -10.02 -5.47 -17.02
CA GLU A 193 -10.88 -6.48 -16.40
C GLU A 193 -12.22 -5.89 -15.97
N ARG A 194 -12.20 -4.73 -15.30
CA ARG A 194 -13.43 -4.02 -14.92
C ARG A 194 -14.31 -3.67 -16.11
N ARG A 195 -13.71 -3.37 -17.26
CA ARG A 195 -14.43 -3.11 -18.53
C ARG A 195 -14.96 -4.39 -19.20
N GLY A 196 -14.63 -5.57 -18.68
CA GLY A 196 -14.97 -6.87 -19.29
C GLY A 196 -14.08 -7.25 -20.47
N ASP A 197 -12.95 -6.57 -20.69
CA ASP A 197 -11.99 -6.89 -21.75
C ASP A 197 -10.97 -7.94 -21.27
N ALA A 198 -11.45 -9.18 -21.12
CA ALA A 198 -10.65 -10.29 -20.61
C ALA A 198 -9.37 -10.55 -21.45
N LYS A 199 -9.39 -10.22 -22.75
CA LYS A 199 -8.24 -10.41 -23.64
C LYS A 199 -7.14 -9.43 -23.32
N GLU A 200 -7.46 -8.14 -23.20
CA GLU A 200 -6.45 -7.12 -22.87
C GLU A 200 -5.99 -7.29 -21.41
N ALA A 201 -6.90 -7.59 -20.48
CA ALA A 201 -6.56 -7.84 -19.07
C ALA A 201 -5.49 -8.95 -18.95
N LYS A 202 -5.73 -10.12 -19.56
CA LYS A 202 -4.77 -11.23 -19.56
C LYS A 202 -3.42 -10.86 -20.16
N LYS A 203 -3.41 -10.12 -21.27
CA LYS A 203 -2.17 -9.66 -21.91
C LYS A 203 -1.36 -8.74 -20.99
N ARG A 204 -2.04 -7.82 -20.30
CA ARG A 204 -1.44 -6.84 -19.39
C ARG A 204 -0.91 -7.49 -18.13
N PHE A 205 -1.69 -8.35 -17.47
CA PHE A 205 -1.23 -9.10 -16.31
C PHE A 205 -0.03 -9.99 -16.64
N LEU A 206 -0.03 -10.69 -17.77
CA LEU A 206 1.13 -11.50 -18.18
C LEU A 206 2.38 -10.64 -18.38
N ARG A 207 2.23 -9.43 -18.94
CA ARG A 207 3.37 -8.52 -19.11
C ARG A 207 3.91 -8.07 -17.74
N ALA A 208 3.02 -7.68 -16.83
CA ALA A 208 3.39 -7.28 -15.48
C ALA A 208 4.12 -8.40 -14.71
N GLN A 209 3.56 -9.61 -14.72
CA GLN A 209 4.15 -10.82 -14.11
C GLN A 209 5.51 -11.19 -14.73
N THR A 210 5.71 -10.93 -16.02
CA THR A 210 7.00 -11.19 -16.68
C THR A 210 8.06 -10.17 -16.24
N LEU A 211 7.66 -8.93 -15.97
CA LEU A 211 8.57 -7.84 -15.62
C LEU A 211 8.94 -7.86 -14.13
N ALA A 212 7.99 -8.19 -13.25
CA ALA A 212 8.18 -8.23 -11.80
C ALA A 212 7.53 -9.50 -11.19
N PRO A 213 8.11 -10.69 -11.39
CA PRO A 213 7.47 -11.96 -10.97
C PRO A 213 7.38 -12.16 -9.46
N GLU A 214 8.25 -11.50 -8.68
CA GLU A 214 8.25 -11.60 -7.21
C GLU A 214 7.21 -10.65 -6.58
N GLU A 215 7.05 -9.45 -7.12
CA GLU A 215 6.09 -8.43 -6.66
C GLU A 215 4.68 -8.71 -7.18
N LEU A 216 4.56 -9.18 -8.43
CA LEU A 216 3.30 -9.39 -9.12
C LEU A 216 3.17 -10.85 -9.57
N PRO A 217 3.05 -11.81 -8.64
CA PRO A 217 2.87 -13.21 -8.99
C PRO A 217 1.51 -13.46 -9.69
N PRO A 218 1.36 -14.59 -10.39
CA PRO A 218 0.05 -15.00 -10.88
C PRO A 218 -0.91 -15.28 -9.71
N PRO A 219 -2.20 -14.94 -9.84
CA PRO A 219 -3.19 -15.17 -8.79
C PRO A 219 -3.45 -16.67 -8.56
N VAL A 220 -3.98 -17.01 -7.40
CA VAL A 220 -4.54 -18.33 -7.09
C VAL A 220 -5.86 -18.50 -7.84
N ALA A 221 -5.80 -18.81 -9.14
CA ALA A 221 -7.01 -18.95 -9.96
C ALA A 221 -7.74 -20.26 -9.63
N LEU A 222 -8.94 -20.15 -9.03
CA LEU A 222 -9.83 -21.27 -8.74
C LEU A 222 -11.05 -21.23 -9.66
N GLU A 223 -11.52 -22.40 -10.07
CA GLU A 223 -12.86 -22.53 -10.65
C GLU A 223 -13.91 -22.30 -9.55
N GLU A 224 -15.11 -21.84 -9.94
CA GLU A 224 -16.23 -21.52 -9.03
C GLU A 224 -16.44 -22.57 -7.93
N GLU A 225 -16.58 -23.85 -8.30
CA GLU A 225 -16.77 -24.93 -7.30
C GLU A 225 -15.61 -25.10 -6.32
N ALA A 226 -14.38 -24.79 -6.74
CA ALA A 226 -13.20 -24.89 -5.88
C ALA A 226 -13.09 -23.69 -4.94
N PHE A 227 -13.51 -22.51 -5.39
CA PHE A 227 -13.62 -21.32 -4.57
C PHE A 227 -14.74 -21.48 -3.52
N ASP A 228 -15.91 -21.98 -3.89
CA ASP A 228 -17.00 -22.28 -2.94
C ASP A 228 -16.54 -23.20 -1.81
N ARG A 229 -15.78 -24.25 -2.14
CA ARG A 229 -15.18 -25.13 -1.12
C ARG A 229 -14.18 -24.40 -0.22
N ALA A 230 -13.41 -23.46 -0.76
CA ALA A 230 -12.49 -22.64 0.03
C ALA A 230 -13.26 -21.72 1.00
N VAL A 231 -14.35 -21.11 0.54
CA VAL A 231 -15.26 -20.35 1.40
C VAL A 231 -15.86 -21.23 2.50
N GLU A 232 -16.37 -22.43 2.16
CA GLU A 232 -16.88 -23.36 3.17
C GLU A 232 -15.83 -23.76 4.22
N ASP A 233 -14.59 -23.99 3.79
CA ASP A 233 -13.46 -24.31 4.66
C ASP A 233 -13.15 -23.12 5.61
N ALA A 234 -13.13 -21.88 5.08
CA ALA A 234 -12.95 -20.66 5.87
C ALA A 234 -14.08 -20.48 6.90
N MET A 235 -15.34 -20.60 6.49
CA MET A 235 -16.51 -20.51 7.37
C MET A 235 -16.46 -21.58 8.47
N ARG A 236 -15.95 -22.78 8.18
CA ARG A 236 -15.77 -23.84 9.18
C ARG A 236 -14.66 -23.51 10.18
N ALA A 237 -13.63 -22.77 9.77
CA ALA A 237 -12.53 -22.33 10.62
C ALA A 237 -12.88 -21.14 11.52
N LEU A 238 -13.92 -20.35 11.19
CA LEU A 238 -14.30 -19.17 11.97
C LEU A 238 -14.57 -19.46 13.47
N PRO A 239 -14.26 -18.50 14.36
CA PRO A 239 -14.61 -18.59 15.78
C PRO A 239 -16.11 -18.78 16.02
N SER A 240 -16.48 -19.51 17.08
CA SER A 240 -17.89 -19.79 17.40
C SER A 240 -18.72 -18.52 17.63
N GLN A 241 -18.09 -17.47 18.15
CA GLN A 241 -18.72 -16.16 18.36
C GLN A 241 -19.14 -15.54 17.03
N VAL A 242 -18.25 -15.53 16.03
CA VAL A 242 -18.52 -14.97 14.69
C VAL A 242 -19.62 -15.78 14.00
N LYS A 243 -19.58 -17.11 14.10
CA LYS A 243 -20.60 -18.01 13.51
C LYS A 243 -22.02 -17.71 13.97
N GLN A 244 -22.23 -17.28 15.22
CA GLN A 244 -23.56 -16.93 15.72
C GLN A 244 -24.16 -15.70 15.01
N TYR A 245 -23.33 -14.76 14.57
CA TYR A 245 -23.78 -13.60 13.81
C TYR A 245 -24.10 -13.95 12.36
N MET A 246 -23.45 -14.98 11.83
CA MET A 246 -23.66 -15.47 10.47
C MET A 246 -24.99 -16.20 10.27
N ASP A 247 -25.67 -16.66 11.33
CA ASP A 247 -26.93 -17.42 11.23
C ASP A 247 -28.05 -16.68 10.46
N ASN A 248 -27.97 -15.34 10.35
CA ASN A 248 -28.95 -14.50 9.64
C ASN A 248 -28.33 -13.61 8.56
N VAL A 249 -27.10 -13.92 8.12
CA VAL A 249 -26.38 -13.16 7.08
C VAL A 249 -26.22 -14.05 5.86
N THR A 250 -26.58 -13.54 4.68
CA THR A 250 -26.36 -14.24 3.42
C THR A 250 -24.92 -14.04 3.00
N LEU A 251 -24.23 -15.10 2.59
CA LEU A 251 -22.91 -14.97 1.97
C LEU A 251 -23.05 -15.13 0.45
N ALA A 252 -22.54 -14.14 -0.30
CA ALA A 252 -22.53 -14.15 -1.75
C ALA A 252 -21.09 -14.05 -2.26
N VAL A 253 -20.85 -14.59 -3.45
CA VAL A 253 -19.57 -14.47 -4.15
C VAL A 253 -19.83 -13.78 -5.49
N GLU A 254 -19.06 -12.74 -5.76
CA GLU A 254 -19.06 -12.03 -7.03
C GLU A 254 -17.62 -11.95 -7.57
N ASP A 255 -17.47 -11.79 -8.89
CA ASP A 255 -16.14 -11.67 -9.50
C ASP A 255 -15.40 -10.40 -9.03
N LEU A 256 -16.11 -9.27 -9.01
CA LEU A 256 -15.57 -7.92 -8.76
C LEU A 256 -16.63 -7.00 -8.13
N PRO A 257 -16.22 -5.95 -7.39
CA PRO A 257 -17.13 -4.96 -6.83
C PRO A 257 -17.83 -4.11 -7.90
N SER A 258 -19.13 -3.93 -7.70
CA SER A 258 -19.98 -3.08 -8.55
C SER A 258 -19.73 -1.60 -8.28
N ASP A 259 -20.20 -0.71 -9.18
CA ASP A 259 -20.13 0.75 -8.92
C ASP A 259 -20.97 1.15 -7.69
N GLU A 260 -22.04 0.41 -7.39
CA GLU A 260 -22.88 0.67 -6.22
C GLU A 260 -22.12 0.41 -4.92
N ASP A 261 -21.34 -0.68 -4.86
CA ASP A 261 -20.50 -1.01 -3.71
C ASP A 261 -19.40 0.04 -3.52
N LEU A 262 -18.69 0.39 -4.60
CA LEU A 262 -17.53 1.27 -4.51
C LEU A 262 -17.91 2.72 -4.22
N LEU A 263 -19.01 3.21 -4.80
CA LEU A 263 -19.42 4.61 -4.74
C LEU A 263 -20.50 4.88 -3.68
N GLY A 264 -20.84 3.87 -2.87
CA GLY A 264 -21.87 3.97 -1.83
C GLY A 264 -21.50 4.91 -0.67
N GLN A 265 -20.22 5.24 -0.52
CA GLN A 265 -19.70 6.14 0.51
C GLN A 265 -18.68 7.14 -0.05
N GLN A 266 -18.27 8.11 0.78
CA GLN A 266 -17.31 9.14 0.41
C GLN A 266 -16.24 9.31 1.49
N PRO A 267 -14.94 9.07 1.19
CA PRO A 267 -14.38 8.68 -0.11
C PRO A 267 -14.87 7.30 -0.59
N PRO A 268 -14.80 7.00 -1.91
CA PRO A 268 -15.20 5.69 -2.43
C PRO A 268 -14.31 4.58 -1.87
N LEU A 269 -14.84 3.36 -1.80
CA LEU A 269 -14.05 2.18 -1.45
C LEU A 269 -13.05 1.85 -2.56
N SER A 270 -11.91 1.27 -2.17
CA SER A 270 -10.92 0.77 -3.11
C SER A 270 -11.55 -0.25 -4.08
N PRO A 271 -11.25 -0.20 -5.39
CA PRO A 271 -11.65 -1.26 -6.32
C PRO A 271 -11.06 -2.64 -5.97
N CYS A 272 -10.07 -2.69 -5.08
CA CYS A 272 -9.37 -3.89 -4.62
C CYS A 272 -9.94 -4.47 -3.32
N ILE A 273 -11.03 -3.93 -2.76
CA ILE A 273 -11.69 -4.52 -1.58
C ILE A 273 -11.98 -6.01 -1.78
N LEU A 274 -11.82 -6.78 -0.70
CA LEU A 274 -11.93 -8.24 -0.73
C LEU A 274 -13.35 -8.73 -0.44
N GLY A 275 -14.12 -7.91 0.27
CA GLY A 275 -15.53 -8.11 0.49
C GLY A 275 -16.23 -6.79 0.82
N VAL A 276 -17.54 -6.85 0.96
CA VAL A 276 -18.34 -5.73 1.47
C VAL A 276 -19.61 -6.25 2.15
N PHE A 277 -20.01 -5.55 3.21
CA PHE A 277 -21.32 -5.67 3.82
C PHE A 277 -22.39 -4.87 3.07
N ARG A 278 -23.44 -5.56 2.59
CA ARG A 278 -24.65 -4.95 2.02
C ARG A 278 -25.84 -5.15 2.98
N GLY A 279 -26.37 -4.05 3.50
CA GLY A 279 -27.59 -4.04 4.32
C GLY A 279 -27.53 -3.00 5.43
N THR A 280 -28.59 -2.96 6.25
CA THR A 280 -28.64 -2.07 7.41
C THR A 280 -27.97 -2.75 8.63
N PRO A 281 -26.99 -2.10 9.29
CA PRO A 281 -26.37 -2.59 10.52
C PRO A 281 -27.41 -2.88 11.61
N VAL A 282 -27.13 -3.86 12.48
CA VAL A 282 -28.15 -4.33 13.46
C VAL A 282 -28.65 -3.21 14.38
N GLY A 283 -27.78 -2.27 14.75
CA GLY A 283 -28.10 -1.14 15.63
C GLY A 283 -29.00 -0.07 15.01
N GLU A 284 -29.12 -0.04 13.68
CA GLU A 284 -29.81 1.02 12.93
C GLU A 284 -31.14 0.57 12.32
N ARG A 285 -31.51 -0.71 12.48
CA ARG A 285 -32.75 -1.25 11.91
C ARG A 285 -34.00 -0.67 12.55
N SER A 286 -34.99 -0.39 11.71
CA SER A 286 -36.32 0.09 12.04
C SER A 286 -37.38 -0.89 11.56
N VAL A 287 -38.35 -1.18 12.44
CA VAL A 287 -39.54 -2.00 12.10
C VAL A 287 -40.39 -1.34 11.00
N MET A 288 -40.21 -0.03 10.76
CA MET A 288 -40.95 0.72 9.76
C MET A 288 -40.30 0.72 8.38
N ASP A 289 -39.05 0.29 8.25
CA ASP A 289 -38.36 0.25 6.97
C ASP A 289 -38.52 -1.12 6.30
N ALA A 290 -39.05 -1.12 5.07
CA ALA A 290 -39.23 -2.34 4.30
C ALA A 290 -37.88 -2.97 3.88
N ALA A 291 -36.81 -2.17 3.74
CA ALA A 291 -35.47 -2.67 3.41
C ALA A 291 -34.88 -3.53 4.54
N ASP A 292 -35.19 -3.23 5.80
CA ASP A 292 -34.72 -3.95 6.99
C ASP A 292 -35.33 -5.34 7.16
N HIS A 293 -36.28 -5.71 6.30
CA HIS A 293 -36.89 -7.04 6.27
C HIS A 293 -36.07 -8.05 5.44
N PHE A 294 -35.08 -7.59 4.66
CA PHE A 294 -34.17 -8.48 3.95
C PHE A 294 -32.98 -8.84 4.84
N PRO A 295 -32.50 -10.11 4.80
CA PRO A 295 -31.30 -10.46 5.51
C PRO A 295 -30.13 -9.67 4.92
N PRO A 296 -29.24 -9.12 5.75
CA PRO A 296 -28.02 -8.51 5.26
C PRO A 296 -27.17 -9.55 4.53
N SER A 297 -26.31 -9.10 3.63
CA SER A 297 -25.39 -9.96 2.92
C SER A 297 -23.96 -9.49 3.05
N ILE A 298 -23.04 -10.43 3.21
CA ILE A 298 -21.61 -10.21 2.97
C ILE A 298 -21.32 -10.71 1.55
N VAL A 299 -20.69 -9.88 0.75
CA VAL A 299 -20.28 -10.22 -0.62
C VAL A 299 -18.77 -10.36 -0.63
N LEU A 300 -18.25 -11.49 -1.10
CA LEU A 300 -16.83 -11.73 -1.29
C LEU A 300 -16.47 -11.56 -2.77
N TYR A 301 -15.35 -10.88 -3.05
CA TYR A 301 -14.89 -10.62 -4.41
C TYR A 301 -13.80 -11.59 -4.81
N GLN A 302 -14.19 -12.67 -5.49
CA GLN A 302 -13.32 -13.81 -5.81
C GLN A 302 -12.01 -13.37 -6.46
N LYS A 303 -12.05 -12.55 -7.51
CA LYS A 303 -10.83 -12.17 -8.24
C LYS A 303 -9.88 -11.29 -7.44
N ASN A 304 -10.40 -10.49 -6.50
CA ASN A 304 -9.56 -9.68 -5.62
C ASN A 304 -8.90 -10.58 -4.56
N LEU A 305 -9.66 -11.50 -3.96
CA LEU A 305 -9.15 -12.49 -3.01
C LEU A 305 -8.08 -13.41 -3.63
N GLU A 306 -8.32 -13.91 -4.85
CA GLU A 306 -7.36 -14.75 -5.58
C GLU A 306 -6.07 -14.02 -5.96
N ARG A 307 -6.13 -12.69 -6.14
CA ARG A 307 -4.95 -11.85 -6.39
C ARG A 307 -4.16 -11.53 -5.12
N PHE A 308 -4.85 -11.44 -3.98
CA PHE A 308 -4.22 -11.14 -2.70
C PHE A 308 -3.40 -12.33 -2.18
N ALA A 309 -3.96 -13.54 -2.25
CA ALA A 309 -3.31 -14.74 -1.74
C ALA A 309 -2.27 -15.33 -2.73
N ARG A 310 -1.21 -15.94 -2.21
CA ARG A 310 -0.20 -16.67 -3.01
C ARG A 310 -0.43 -18.17 -3.00
N THR A 311 -1.14 -18.69 -2.00
CA THR A 311 -1.47 -20.11 -1.86
C THR A 311 -2.96 -20.31 -1.57
N ARG A 312 -3.46 -21.54 -1.77
CA ARG A 312 -4.86 -21.88 -1.43
C ARG A 312 -5.10 -21.76 0.09
N GLU A 313 -4.10 -22.10 0.88
CA GLU A 313 -4.15 -21.99 2.33
C GLU A 313 -4.27 -20.52 2.78
N GLU A 314 -3.43 -19.64 2.24
CA GLU A 314 -3.52 -18.18 2.46
C GLU A 314 -4.86 -17.62 1.97
N LEU A 315 -5.40 -18.12 0.85
CA LEU A 315 -6.71 -17.69 0.34
C LEU A 315 -7.83 -18.03 1.33
N ILE A 316 -7.82 -19.23 1.90
CA ILE A 316 -8.82 -19.65 2.91
C ILE A 316 -8.71 -18.79 4.17
N GLU A 317 -7.48 -18.51 4.62
CA GLU A 317 -7.23 -17.63 5.75
C GLU A 317 -7.76 -16.21 5.48
N GLN A 318 -7.44 -15.66 4.31
CA GLN A 318 -7.88 -14.31 3.94
C GLN A 318 -9.39 -14.19 3.80
N ILE A 319 -10.07 -15.20 3.22
CA ILE A 319 -11.55 -15.24 3.22
C ILE A 319 -12.08 -15.17 4.66
N GLY A 320 -11.47 -15.92 5.58
CA GLY A 320 -11.82 -15.88 6.99
C GLY A 320 -11.66 -14.49 7.61
N ILE A 321 -10.52 -13.84 7.38
CA ILE A 321 -10.22 -12.48 7.84
C ILE A 321 -11.26 -11.49 7.29
N THR A 322 -11.47 -11.49 5.97
CA THR A 322 -12.47 -10.64 5.32
C THR A 322 -13.87 -10.82 5.93
N VAL A 323 -14.34 -12.07 6.12
CA VAL A 323 -15.65 -12.29 6.74
C VAL A 323 -15.70 -11.77 8.19
N MET A 324 -14.62 -11.91 8.97
CA MET A 324 -14.59 -11.38 10.33
C MET A 324 -14.63 -9.85 10.37
N HIS A 325 -13.89 -9.20 9.46
CA HIS A 325 -13.88 -7.75 9.28
C HIS A 325 -15.30 -7.22 8.98
N GLU A 326 -15.97 -7.81 7.97
CA GLU A 326 -17.34 -7.41 7.60
C GLU A 326 -18.38 -7.67 8.71
N VAL A 327 -18.21 -8.74 9.49
CA VAL A 327 -19.06 -8.99 10.66
C VAL A 327 -18.83 -7.93 11.74
N GLY A 328 -17.61 -7.40 11.88
CA GLY A 328 -17.33 -6.29 12.77
C GLY A 328 -18.10 -5.02 12.39
N HIS A 329 -18.13 -4.66 11.10
CA HIS A 329 -18.96 -3.55 10.62
C HIS A 329 -20.46 -3.79 10.84
N LEU A 330 -20.95 -5.02 10.67
CA LEU A 330 -22.34 -5.38 11.03
C LEU A 330 -22.64 -5.10 12.51
N MET A 331 -21.63 -5.23 13.38
CA MET A 331 -21.73 -4.95 14.81
C MET A 331 -21.58 -3.45 15.14
N GLY A 332 -21.31 -2.59 14.16
CA GLY A 332 -21.07 -1.17 14.33
C GLY A 332 -19.68 -0.83 14.87
N LEU A 333 -18.69 -1.71 14.66
CA LEU A 333 -17.29 -1.40 14.89
C LEU A 333 -16.75 -0.55 13.73
N ASP A 334 -15.99 0.48 14.06
CA ASP A 334 -15.21 1.23 13.08
C ASP A 334 -13.87 0.53 12.79
N GLU A 335 -13.11 1.08 11.84
CA GLU A 335 -11.80 0.53 11.44
C GLU A 335 -10.81 0.54 12.61
N ASP A 336 -10.84 1.57 13.47
CA ASP A 336 -10.00 1.66 14.68
C ASP A 336 -10.32 0.53 15.67
N ASP A 337 -11.61 0.27 15.93
CA ASP A 337 -12.10 -0.83 16.76
C ASP A 337 -11.70 -2.22 16.22
N LEU A 338 -11.64 -2.37 14.90
CA LEU A 338 -11.22 -3.60 14.22
C LEU A 338 -9.71 -3.80 14.36
N TRP A 339 -8.93 -2.75 14.13
CA TRP A 339 -7.48 -2.74 14.25
C TRP A 339 -7.01 -3.07 15.68
N GLU A 340 -7.60 -2.44 16.70
CA GLU A 340 -7.29 -2.73 18.12
C GLU A 340 -7.54 -4.20 18.50
N ARG A 341 -8.39 -4.89 17.75
CA ARG A 341 -8.77 -6.30 17.98
C ARG A 341 -8.01 -7.28 17.09
N GLY A 342 -7.11 -6.79 16.23
CA GLY A 342 -6.35 -7.58 15.28
C GLY A 342 -7.25 -8.23 14.21
N LEU A 343 -8.25 -7.49 13.75
CA LEU A 343 -9.22 -7.90 12.73
C LEU A 343 -9.13 -7.05 11.44
N ASP A 344 -8.12 -6.19 11.35
CA ASP A 344 -7.80 -5.39 10.16
C ASP A 344 -7.02 -6.22 9.13
#